data_AF-A0A925U381-F1
#
_entry.id   AF-A0A925U381-F1
#
_cell.length_a   1.000
_cell.length_b   1.000
_cell.length_c   1.000
_cell.angle_alpha   90.00
_cell.angle_beta   90.00
_cell.angle_gamma   90.00
#
_symmetry.space_group_name_H-M   'P 1'
#
loop_
_entity.id
_entity.type
_entity.pdbx_description
1 polymer ?
#
loop_
_entity_poly.entity_id
_entity_poly.type
_entity_poly.pdbx_seq_one_letter_code
_entity_poly.pdbx_strand_id
1 'polypeptide(L)'
;MLWKWLLSFKGRIGRGRYWAANCLYLVVLLGAFGFASYVTPGNENVKNPWSISAFIIAGVFIFLSSAAVCVKRFHDRGKSGWWFLLFYLAERMGSFFQPGSATIETPVQFFGFLLEVSAVLWIVIELGILRGQDGVNRYGPDPRVLAAA
;
A
#
# COMPACT_ATOMS: atom_id res chain seq x y z
N MET A 1 -20.23 1.99 -7.14
CA MET A 1 -20.16 2.06 -5.65
C MET A 1 -18.71 1.93 -5.21
N LEU A 2 -18.24 2.85 -4.35
CA LEU A 2 -16.85 3.02 -3.90
C LEU A 2 -16.21 1.70 -3.38
N TRP A 3 -16.98 0.88 -2.67
CA TRP A 3 -16.51 -0.39 -2.11
C TRP A 3 -16.03 -1.40 -3.16
N LYS A 4 -16.67 -1.46 -4.34
CA LYS A 4 -16.19 -2.29 -5.47
C LYS A 4 -14.84 -1.81 -5.98
N TRP A 5 -14.59 -0.51 -5.87
CA TRP A 5 -13.35 0.10 -6.34
C TRP A 5 -12.22 0.01 -5.31
N LEU A 6 -12.50 0.10 -4.01
CA LEU A 6 -11.46 0.07 -2.96
C LEU A 6 -11.22 -1.33 -2.39
N LEU A 7 -12.26 -2.14 -2.18
CA LEU A 7 -12.15 -3.40 -1.42
C LEU A 7 -12.27 -4.66 -2.28
N SER A 8 -12.74 -4.55 -3.52
CA SER A 8 -12.79 -5.71 -4.41
C SER A 8 -11.42 -6.00 -5.02
N PHE A 9 -11.01 -7.26 -4.98
CA PHE A 9 -9.81 -7.79 -5.66
C PHE A 9 -10.04 -8.11 -7.15
N LYS A 10 -11.28 -8.01 -7.63
CA LYS A 10 -11.63 -8.33 -9.03
C LYS A 10 -11.42 -7.13 -9.95
N GLY A 11 -11.01 -7.42 -11.18
CA GLY A 11 -10.82 -6.41 -12.22
C GLY A 11 -9.40 -5.88 -12.30
N ARG A 12 -9.28 -4.76 -13.02
CA ARG A 12 -8.02 -4.08 -13.35
C ARG A 12 -8.10 -2.61 -13.01
N ILE A 13 -6.97 -2.01 -12.66
CA ILE A 13 -6.87 -0.58 -12.40
C ILE A 13 -5.71 0.02 -13.20
N GLY A 14 -5.99 1.14 -13.88
CA GLY A 14 -4.99 1.90 -14.59
C GLY A 14 -4.13 2.76 -13.65
N ARG A 15 -3.04 3.30 -14.20
CA ARG A 15 -2.07 4.14 -13.46
C ARG A 15 -2.68 5.33 -12.73
N GLY A 16 -3.59 6.07 -13.35
CA GLY A 16 -4.15 7.30 -12.77
C GLY A 16 -4.95 7.02 -11.51
N ARG A 17 -5.82 6.00 -11.56
CA ARG A 17 -6.60 5.56 -10.40
C ARG A 17 -5.71 4.92 -9.32
N TYR A 18 -4.64 4.23 -9.69
CA TYR A 18 -3.64 3.72 -8.75
C TYR A 18 -2.95 4.85 -7.98
N TRP A 19 -2.45 5.88 -8.67
CA TRP A 19 -1.82 7.02 -8.01
C TRP A 19 -2.81 7.84 -7.19
N ALA A 20 -4.04 8.05 -7.66
CA ALA A 20 -5.08 8.72 -6.88
C ALA A 20 -5.38 7.99 -5.55
N ALA A 21 -5.45 6.64 -5.58
CA ALA A 21 -5.60 5.85 -4.37
C ALA A 21 -4.39 5.99 -3.43
N ASN A 22 -3.16 5.94 -3.96
CA ASN A 22 -1.95 6.12 -3.15
C ASN A 22 -1.85 7.52 -2.53
N CYS A 23 -2.21 8.59 -3.27
CA CYS A 23 -2.28 9.94 -2.74
C CYS A 23 -3.32 10.05 -1.61
N LEU A 24 -4.50 9.44 -1.79
CA LEU A 24 -5.50 9.36 -0.74
C LEU A 24 -4.96 8.64 0.50
N TYR A 25 -4.29 7.50 0.34
CA TYR A 25 -3.69 6.76 1.45
C TYR A 25 -2.61 7.59 2.15
N LEU A 26 -1.80 8.35 1.42
CA LEU A 26 -0.80 9.24 1.99
C LEU A 26 -1.43 10.34 2.85
N VAL A 27 -2.49 11.00 2.36
CA VAL A 27 -3.22 12.03 3.13
C VAL A 27 -3.82 11.44 4.40
N VAL A 28 -4.46 10.26 4.29
CA VAL A 28 -5.03 9.57 5.45
C VAL A 28 -3.94 9.15 6.43
N LEU A 29 -2.79 8.68 5.96
CA LEU A 29 -1.66 8.30 6.80
C LEU A 29 -1.10 9.50 7.57
N LEU A 30 -0.90 10.65 6.92
CA LEU A 30 -0.43 11.87 7.58
C LEU A 30 -1.43 12.36 8.65
N GLY A 31 -2.74 12.32 8.33
CA GLY A 31 -3.79 12.64 9.30
C GLY A 31 -3.81 11.66 10.47
N ALA A 32 -3.62 10.36 10.21
CA ALA A 32 -3.55 9.33 11.23
C ALA A 32 -2.32 9.48 12.14
N PHE A 33 -1.15 9.88 11.60
CA PHE A 33 0.03 10.21 12.40
C PHE A 33 -0.19 11.43 13.30
N GLY A 34 -0.74 12.52 12.74
CA GLY A 34 -1.09 13.70 13.54
C GLY A 34 -2.09 13.39 14.66
N PHE A 35 -3.10 12.57 14.36
CA PHE A 35 -4.05 12.08 15.35
C PHE A 35 -3.39 11.17 16.38
N ALA A 36 -2.54 10.22 15.97
CA ALA A 36 -1.81 9.33 16.87
C ALA A 36 -0.97 10.15 17.87
N SER A 37 -0.20 11.14 17.38
CA SER A 37 0.57 12.06 18.23
C SER A 37 -0.32 12.83 19.22
N TYR A 38 -1.56 13.16 18.84
CA TYR A 38 -2.51 13.84 19.73
C TYR A 38 -3.05 12.91 20.83
N VAL A 39 -3.21 11.61 20.56
CA VAL A 39 -3.84 10.63 21.50
C VAL A 39 -2.84 9.76 22.28
N THR A 40 -1.53 9.95 22.10
CA THR A 40 -0.48 9.16 22.78
C THR A 40 -0.57 9.29 24.31
N PRO A 41 -0.38 8.19 25.06
CA PRO A 41 -0.31 8.23 26.53
C PRO A 41 0.74 9.24 27.02
N GLY A 42 0.33 10.21 27.84
CA GLY A 42 1.17 11.32 28.30
C GLY A 42 0.68 12.70 27.86
N ASN A 43 -0.19 12.76 26.84
CA ASN A 43 -0.93 13.98 26.51
C ASN A 43 -2.22 14.05 27.34
N GLU A 44 -2.26 14.92 28.36
CA GLU A 44 -3.40 15.07 29.27
C GLU A 44 -4.70 15.55 28.58
N ASN A 45 -4.59 16.04 27.34
CA ASN A 45 -5.72 16.55 26.55
C ASN A 45 -6.68 15.46 26.06
N VAL A 46 -6.32 14.17 26.11
CA VAL A 46 -7.15 13.08 25.56
C VAL A 46 -7.22 11.87 26.50
N LYS A 47 -8.28 11.82 27.33
CA LYS A 47 -8.65 10.62 28.12
C LYS A 47 -9.73 9.79 27.42
N ASN A 48 -9.58 9.50 26.13
CA ASN A 48 -10.54 8.65 25.41
C ASN A 48 -9.99 7.23 25.23
N PRO A 49 -10.52 6.21 25.92
CA PRO A 49 -10.04 4.83 25.83
C PRO A 49 -10.27 4.17 24.45
N TRP A 50 -11.09 4.77 23.58
CA TRP A 50 -11.41 4.21 22.26
C TRP A 50 -10.45 4.63 21.13
N SER A 51 -9.52 5.56 21.39
CA SER A 51 -8.64 6.13 20.36
C SER A 51 -7.73 5.07 19.71
N ILE A 52 -7.17 4.16 20.51
CA ILE A 52 -6.31 3.06 20.04
C ILE A 52 -7.10 2.10 19.15
N SER A 53 -8.31 1.70 19.57
CA SER A 53 -9.17 0.80 18.79
C SER A 53 -9.55 1.43 17.45
N ALA A 54 -9.92 2.71 17.44
CA ALA A 54 -10.24 3.43 16.21
C ALA A 54 -9.04 3.47 15.24
N PHE A 55 -7.83 3.70 15.76
CA PHE A 55 -6.60 3.70 14.98
C PHE A 55 -6.33 2.33 14.33
N ILE A 56 -6.47 1.25 15.10
CA ILE A 56 -6.28 -0.12 14.59
C ILE A 56 -7.30 -0.43 13.48
N ILE A 57 -8.58 -0.12 13.68
CA ILE A 57 -9.64 -0.36 12.69
C ILE A 57 -9.35 0.42 11.39
N ALA A 58 -8.96 1.68 11.50
CA ALA A 58 -8.57 2.50 10.35
C ALA A 58 -7.37 1.88 9.61
N GLY A 59 -6.36 1.42 10.34
CA GLY A 59 -5.19 0.74 9.78
C GLY A 59 -5.54 -0.53 9.00
N VAL A 60 -6.41 -1.39 9.55
CA VAL A 60 -6.88 -2.60 8.87
C VAL A 60 -7.63 -2.26 7.58
N PHE A 61 -8.50 -1.24 7.61
CA PHE A 61 -9.23 -0.83 6.42
C PHE A 61 -8.31 -0.32 5.32
N ILE A 62 -7.36 0.55 5.66
CA ILE A 62 -6.36 1.08 4.72
C ILE A 62 -5.53 -0.06 4.13
N PHE A 63 -5.12 -1.02 4.95
CA PHE A 63 -4.36 -2.18 4.49
C PHE A 63 -5.14 -3.04 3.48
N LEU A 64 -6.40 -3.38 3.78
CA LEU A 64 -7.23 -4.16 2.86
C LEU A 64 -7.48 -3.41 1.55
N SER A 65 -7.71 -2.10 1.64
CA SER A 65 -7.92 -1.24 0.49
C SER A 65 -6.66 -1.12 -0.38
N SER A 66 -5.48 -0.94 0.22
CA SER A 66 -4.21 -0.87 -0.50
C SER A 66 -3.87 -2.21 -1.16
N ALA A 67 -4.10 -3.34 -0.46
CA ALA A 67 -3.93 -4.68 -1.01
C ALA A 67 -4.80 -4.90 -2.26
N ALA A 68 -6.09 -4.55 -2.18
CA ALA A 68 -7.00 -4.69 -3.32
C ALA A 68 -6.59 -3.82 -4.52
N VAL A 69 -6.13 -2.59 -4.28
CA VAL A 69 -5.61 -1.71 -5.34
C VAL A 69 -4.35 -2.27 -5.99
N CYS A 70 -3.38 -2.74 -5.20
CA CYS A 70 -2.15 -3.35 -5.70
C CYS A 70 -2.43 -4.63 -6.49
N VAL A 71 -3.31 -5.51 -6.00
CA VAL A 71 -3.73 -6.73 -6.71
C VAL A 71 -4.34 -6.40 -8.07
N LYS A 72 -5.27 -5.43 -8.13
CA LYS A 72 -5.85 -5.00 -9.42
C LYS A 72 -4.82 -4.37 -10.35
N ARG A 73 -3.75 -3.77 -9.80
CA ARG A 73 -2.66 -3.22 -10.61
C ARG A 73 -1.75 -4.31 -11.15
N PHE A 74 -1.46 -5.35 -10.35
CA PHE A 74 -0.80 -6.55 -10.84
C PHE A 74 -1.62 -7.27 -11.92
N HIS A 75 -2.94 -7.37 -11.73
CA HIS A 75 -3.86 -7.89 -12.75
C HIS A 75 -3.79 -7.09 -14.05
N ASP A 76 -3.67 -5.76 -13.96
CA ASP A 76 -3.49 -4.92 -15.14
C ASP A 76 -2.17 -5.20 -15.88
N ARG A 77 -1.15 -5.67 -15.16
CA ARG A 77 0.14 -6.13 -15.72
C ARG A 77 0.12 -7.61 -16.15
N GLY A 78 -1.03 -8.28 -16.09
CA GLY A 78 -1.17 -9.71 -16.40
C GLY A 78 -0.64 -10.66 -15.30
N LYS A 79 -0.12 -10.12 -14.19
CA LYS A 79 0.43 -10.87 -13.06
C LYS A 79 -0.67 -11.31 -12.09
N SER A 80 -0.41 -12.36 -11.31
CA SER A 80 -1.33 -12.82 -10.26
C SER A 80 -1.37 -11.85 -9.07
N GLY A 81 -2.49 -11.81 -8.36
CA GLY A 81 -2.59 -11.04 -7.10
C GLY A 81 -1.61 -11.50 -6.02
N TRP A 82 -1.12 -12.74 -6.08
CA TRP A 82 -0.13 -13.29 -5.15
C TRP A 82 1.20 -12.52 -5.12
N TRP A 83 1.54 -11.79 -6.19
CA TRP A 83 2.70 -10.90 -6.20
C TRP A 83 2.63 -9.82 -5.12
N PHE A 84 1.42 -9.45 -4.68
CA PHE A 84 1.25 -8.56 -3.53
C PHE A 84 1.82 -9.17 -2.24
N LEU A 85 1.69 -10.48 -2.01
CA LEU A 85 2.24 -11.10 -0.80
C LEU A 85 3.75 -11.08 -0.80
N LEU A 86 4.40 -11.31 -1.96
CA LEU A 86 5.86 -11.21 -2.06
C LEU A 86 6.34 -9.80 -1.71
N PHE A 87 5.67 -8.78 -2.22
CA PHE A 87 5.96 -7.39 -1.87
C PHE A 87 5.72 -7.12 -0.38
N TYR A 88 4.56 -7.52 0.14
CA TYR A 88 4.22 -7.34 1.56
C TYR A 88 5.24 -8.02 2.48
N LEU A 89 5.66 -9.24 2.14
CA LEU A 89 6.66 -9.98 2.90
C LEU A 89 8.02 -9.29 2.79
N ALA A 90 8.45 -8.83 1.62
CA ALA A 90 9.69 -8.09 1.46
C ALA A 90 9.72 -6.82 2.34
N GLU A 91 8.63 -6.05 2.35
CA GLU A 91 8.46 -4.88 3.23
C GLU A 91 8.47 -5.26 4.72
N ARG A 92 7.84 -6.38 5.09
CA ARG A 92 7.90 -6.88 6.49
C ARG A 92 9.27 -7.40 6.86
N MET A 93 10.05 -7.91 5.92
CA MET A 93 11.41 -8.39 6.16
C MET A 93 12.36 -7.25 6.56
N GLY A 94 12.20 -6.05 6.00
CA GLY A 94 13.00 -4.87 6.37
C GLY A 94 13.03 -4.61 7.89
N SER A 95 11.88 -4.74 8.56
CA SER A 95 11.75 -4.56 10.01
C SER A 95 12.56 -5.56 10.85
N PHE A 96 12.90 -6.75 10.31
CA PHE A 96 13.79 -7.70 11.00
C PHE A 96 15.26 -7.28 10.93
N PHE A 97 15.64 -6.55 9.88
CA PHE A 97 17.00 -6.05 9.74
C PHE A 97 17.23 -4.79 10.58
N GLN A 98 16.20 -4.00 10.87
CA GLN A 98 16.29 -2.75 11.64
C GLN A 98 15.29 -2.70 12.81
N PRO A 99 15.41 -3.57 13.84
CA PRO A 99 14.49 -3.54 14.97
C PRO A 99 14.77 -2.33 15.87
N GLY A 100 13.98 -1.26 15.71
CA GLY A 100 13.93 -0.14 16.65
C GLY A 100 15.09 0.86 16.59
N SER A 101 16.03 0.73 15.64
CA SER A 101 17.11 1.68 15.40
C SER A 101 16.90 2.44 14.08
N ALA A 102 17.07 3.77 14.10
CA ALA A 102 17.07 4.60 12.89
C ALA A 102 18.46 4.66 12.20
N THR A 103 19.46 4.03 12.80
CA THR A 103 20.86 4.02 12.37
C THR A 103 21.23 2.67 11.74
N ILE A 104 22.08 2.73 10.69
CA ILE A 104 22.70 1.56 10.07
C ILE A 104 24.08 1.38 10.70
N GLU A 105 24.23 0.37 11.54
CA GLU A 105 25.43 0.15 12.35
C GLU A 105 26.19 -1.12 11.96
N THR A 106 25.51 -2.05 11.31
CA THR A 106 26.06 -3.37 10.94
C THR A 106 25.98 -3.63 9.42
N PRO A 107 26.88 -4.46 8.86
CA PRO A 107 26.75 -4.89 7.46
C PRO A 107 25.41 -5.57 7.16
N VAL A 108 24.86 -6.34 8.11
CA VAL A 108 23.56 -7.01 7.96
C VAL A 108 22.43 -6.01 7.79
N GLN A 109 22.38 -4.95 8.62
CA GLN A 109 21.43 -3.85 8.47
C GLN A 109 21.58 -3.13 7.12
N PHE A 110 22.82 -2.92 6.67
CA PHE A 110 23.08 -2.28 5.38
C PHE A 110 22.54 -3.11 4.20
N PHE A 111 22.81 -4.41 4.17
CA PHE A 111 22.26 -5.29 3.12
C PHE A 111 20.74 -5.41 3.20
N GLY A 112 20.17 -5.44 4.41
CA GLY A 112 18.72 -5.39 4.62
C GLY A 112 18.09 -4.13 4.01
N PHE A 113 18.70 -2.97 4.27
CA PHE A 113 18.27 -1.70 3.68
C PHE A 113 18.34 -1.71 2.15
N LEU A 114 19.43 -2.24 1.55
CA LEU A 114 19.54 -2.35 0.09
C LEU A 114 18.45 -3.23 -0.52
N LEU A 115 18.14 -4.36 0.13
CA LEU A 115 17.07 -5.25 -0.30
C LEU A 115 15.71 -4.54 -0.26
N GLU A 116 15.44 -3.79 0.81
CA GLU A 116 14.21 -3.02 0.99
C GLU A 116 14.08 -1.93 -0.07
N VAL A 117 15.12 -1.11 -0.27
CA VAL A 117 15.14 -0.09 -1.33
C VAL A 117 14.93 -0.71 -2.70
N SER A 118 15.55 -1.87 -2.97
CA SER A 118 15.37 -2.57 -4.25
C SER A 118 13.94 -3.06 -4.45
N ALA A 119 13.28 -3.56 -3.39
CA ALA A 119 11.88 -3.98 -3.44
C ALA A 119 10.94 -2.78 -3.67
N VAL A 120 11.18 -1.64 -3.01
CA VAL A 120 10.42 -0.40 -3.20
C VAL A 120 10.60 0.15 -4.62
N LEU A 121 11.84 0.19 -5.14
CA LEU A 121 12.08 0.63 -6.50
C LEU A 121 11.36 -0.26 -7.52
N TRP A 122 11.42 -1.58 -7.32
CA TRP A 122 10.72 -2.51 -8.17
C TRP A 122 9.20 -2.30 -8.12
N ILE A 123 8.59 -2.08 -6.95
CA ILE A 123 7.13 -1.86 -6.87
C ILE A 123 6.71 -0.54 -7.53
N VAL A 124 7.48 0.53 -7.33
CA VAL A 124 7.22 1.84 -7.95
C VAL A 124 7.32 1.74 -9.47
N ILE A 125 8.36 1.05 -9.97
CA ILE A 125 8.52 0.84 -11.41
C ILE A 125 7.36 -0.01 -11.94
N GLU A 126 7.11 -1.19 -11.36
CA GLU A 126 6.15 -2.16 -11.88
C GLU A 126 4.70 -1.66 -11.81
N LEU A 127 4.29 -1.09 -10.69
CA LEU A 127 2.91 -0.66 -10.45
C LEU A 127 2.69 0.81 -10.79
N GLY A 128 3.66 1.67 -10.48
CA GLY A 128 3.55 3.12 -10.65
C GLY A 128 3.90 3.63 -12.05
N ILE A 129 4.95 3.09 -12.67
CA ILE A 129 5.53 3.63 -13.91
C ILE A 129 5.13 2.80 -15.14
N LEU A 130 5.26 1.46 -15.08
CA LEU A 130 5.06 0.58 -16.23
C LEU A 130 3.61 0.51 -16.71
N ARG A 131 3.43 0.14 -17.98
CA ARG A 131 2.21 0.48 -18.72
C ARG A 131 0.94 -0.31 -18.52
N GLY A 132 0.86 -1.48 -17.93
CA GLY A 132 -0.41 -2.25 -18.04
C GLY A 132 -0.60 -2.84 -19.44
N GLN A 133 -1.34 -3.94 -19.53
CA GLN A 133 -1.49 -4.74 -20.75
C GLN A 133 -2.58 -4.14 -21.64
N ASP A 134 -2.34 -4.01 -22.95
CA ASP A 134 -3.39 -3.57 -23.88
C ASP A 134 -4.45 -4.66 -24.08
N GLY A 135 -5.70 -4.25 -24.29
CA GLY A 135 -6.80 -5.16 -24.60
C GLY A 135 -7.34 -5.96 -23.41
N VAL A 136 -8.11 -7.01 -23.71
CA VAL A 136 -8.73 -7.88 -22.69
C VAL A 136 -7.70 -8.89 -22.18
N ASN A 137 -7.64 -9.08 -20.85
CA ASN A 137 -6.88 -10.16 -20.24
C ASN A 137 -7.77 -10.99 -19.30
N ARG A 138 -7.21 -12.03 -18.68
CA ARG A 138 -7.95 -12.95 -17.76
C ARG A 138 -8.64 -12.27 -16.57
N TYR A 139 -8.30 -11.01 -16.28
CA TYR A 139 -8.87 -10.22 -15.18
C TYR A 139 -9.89 -9.19 -15.65
N GLY A 140 -10.12 -9.07 -16.96
CA GLY A 140 -11.14 -8.21 -17.55
C GLY A 140 -10.61 -7.26 -18.63
N PRO A 141 -11.49 -6.37 -19.11
CA PRO A 141 -11.16 -5.42 -20.17
C PRO A 141 -10.16 -4.35 -19.70
N ASP A 142 -9.53 -3.70 -20.68
CA ASP A 142 -8.58 -2.60 -20.45
C ASP A 142 -9.25 -1.44 -19.69
N PRO A 143 -8.68 -0.99 -18.56
CA PRO A 143 -9.19 0.16 -17.81
C PRO A 143 -9.31 1.45 -18.61
N ARG A 144 -8.51 1.62 -19.69
CA ARG A 144 -8.56 2.79 -20.57
C ARG A 144 -9.82 2.83 -21.42
N VAL A 145 -10.28 1.67 -21.89
CA VAL A 145 -11.50 1.57 -22.69
C VAL A 145 -12.72 1.89 -21.82
N LEU A 146 -12.72 1.43 -20.57
CA LEU A 146 -13.76 1.75 -19.59
C LEU A 146 -13.75 3.21 -19.10
N ALA A 147 -12.66 3.94 -19.32
CA ALA A 147 -12.56 5.36 -18.95
C ALA A 147 -12.96 6.30 -20.10
N ALA A 148 -13.01 5.77 -21.34
CA ALA A 148 -13.40 6.51 -22.54
C ALA A 148 -14.88 6.32 -22.92
N ALA A 149 -15.59 5.43 -22.22
CA ALA A 149 -17.03 5.19 -22.32
C ALA A 149 -17.76 5.88 -21.16
#